data_AF-A0A535WN99-F1
#
_entry.id   AF-A0A535WN99-F1
#
_cell.length_a   1.000
_cell.length_b   1.000
_cell.length_c   1.000
_cell.angle_alpha   90.00
_cell.angle_beta   90.00
_cell.angle_gamma   90.00
#
_symmetry.space_group_name_H-M   'P 1'
#
loop_
_entity.id
_entity.type
_entity.pdbx_description
1 polymer ?
#
loop_
_entity_poly.entity_id
_entity_poly.type
_entity_poly.pdbx_seq_one_letter_code
_entity_poly.pdbx_strand_id
1 'polypeptide(L)'
;MTEQSRGGLHVFLPIADRGVDALVHRIGDGAYFQVQAKSRSTLQDGEVHFVVWPETLVHDEVLIVAGLVVEGGLGPTLLVAPAADFRRLADLTSDQGKPIYSAEFGMRPRSDTRWLPWLVPLERLGERFGAPLGRLEEALPELRPEWRSDVGSLGEAEVMRRLAETSSLNVFRPFPDLETAELAVLHLDSRRVVGLQVKTVVVDETRFRATVNVRASSFRPAPTTYFVVLAWLHDPSGFHQDFLFIPSLELLEFARDDSYGHLSFDWHLSSETPSALDKYRHSLGDLSQRVITSFP
;
A
#
# COMPACT_ATOMS: atom_id res chain seq x y z
N MET A 1 3.22 10.56 -9.40
CA MET A 1 4.36 10.08 -8.58
C MET A 1 5.03 8.85 -9.18
N THR A 2 4.29 7.80 -9.57
CA THR A 2 4.86 6.63 -10.26
C THR A 2 5.64 7.01 -11.52
N GLU A 3 5.08 7.86 -12.39
CA GLU A 3 5.76 8.35 -13.58
C GLU A 3 6.97 9.24 -13.25
N GLN A 4 6.81 10.20 -12.33
CA GLN A 4 7.88 11.12 -11.91
C GLN A 4 9.09 10.38 -11.33
N SER A 5 8.86 9.28 -10.63
CA SER A 5 9.89 8.40 -10.05
C SER A 5 10.31 7.26 -10.98
N ARG A 6 9.74 7.18 -12.19
CA ARG A 6 9.96 6.09 -13.16
C ARG A 6 9.76 4.68 -12.57
N GLY A 7 8.73 4.53 -11.73
CA GLY A 7 8.40 3.28 -11.05
C GLY A 7 9.14 3.07 -9.72
N GLY A 8 10.04 3.96 -9.32
CA GLY A 8 10.72 3.88 -8.02
C GLY A 8 9.80 4.17 -6.81
N LEU A 9 8.69 4.88 -7.05
CA LEU A 9 7.61 5.08 -6.09
C LEU A 9 6.32 4.51 -6.65
N HIS A 10 5.55 3.88 -5.78
CA HIS A 10 4.26 3.30 -6.12
C HIS A 10 3.20 3.77 -5.13
N VAL A 11 1.99 4.10 -5.61
CA VAL A 11 0.92 4.66 -4.77
C VAL A 11 -0.09 3.58 -4.47
N PHE A 12 -0.51 3.48 -3.21
CA PHE A 12 -1.62 2.65 -2.79
C PHE A 12 -2.74 3.52 -2.24
N LEU A 13 -3.96 3.28 -2.70
CA LEU A 13 -5.16 4.01 -2.28
C LEU A 13 -5.97 3.17 -1.29
N PRO A 14 -6.51 3.78 -0.23
CA PRO A 14 -7.26 3.06 0.79
C PRO A 14 -8.57 2.52 0.23
N ILE A 15 -8.99 1.35 0.70
CA ILE A 15 -10.34 0.84 0.43
C ILE A 15 -11.39 1.50 1.34
N ALA A 16 -10.96 2.04 2.48
CA ALA A 16 -11.80 2.73 3.45
C ALA A 16 -11.05 3.92 4.06
N ASP A 17 -11.74 5.02 4.28
CA ASP A 17 -11.16 6.17 4.96
C ASP A 17 -10.96 5.87 6.45
N ARG A 18 -9.68 5.77 6.85
CA ARG A 18 -9.25 5.64 8.25
C ARG A 18 -8.13 6.64 8.56
N GLY A 19 -8.22 7.84 7.98
CA GLY A 19 -7.33 8.97 8.28
C GLY A 19 -5.99 8.99 7.52
N VAL A 20 -5.76 8.04 6.62
CA VAL A 20 -4.62 8.04 5.68
C VAL A 20 -5.18 7.93 4.27
N ASP A 21 -4.92 8.94 3.46
CA ASP A 21 -5.49 9.10 2.12
C ASP A 21 -4.72 8.29 1.07
N ALA A 22 -3.45 7.99 1.32
CA ALA A 22 -2.63 7.12 0.50
C ALA A 22 -1.43 6.56 1.26
N LEU A 23 -0.90 5.44 0.76
CA LEU A 23 0.48 5.03 1.03
C LEU A 23 1.33 5.26 -0.22
N VAL A 24 2.58 5.66 -0.03
CA VAL A 24 3.59 5.69 -1.09
C VAL A 24 4.66 4.69 -0.73
N HIS A 25 4.84 3.67 -1.56
CA HIS A 25 5.87 2.65 -1.39
C HIS A 25 7.09 3.03 -2.23
N ARG A 26 8.28 3.06 -1.61
CA ARG A 26 9.56 3.22 -2.29
C ARG A 26 10.18 1.85 -2.55
N ILE A 27 10.25 1.48 -3.81
CA ILE A 27 10.70 0.14 -4.24
C ILE A 27 12.16 -0.12 -3.85
N GLY A 28 13.01 0.92 -3.87
CA GLY A 28 14.45 0.76 -3.65
C GLY A 28 14.85 0.22 -2.28
N ASP A 29 14.04 0.46 -1.24
CA ASP A 29 14.32 0.01 0.13
C ASP A 29 13.09 -0.52 0.89
N GLY A 30 11.94 -0.61 0.23
CA GLY A 30 10.71 -1.14 0.82
C GLY A 30 9.98 -0.17 1.76
N ALA A 31 10.39 1.11 1.82
CA ALA A 31 9.78 2.07 2.74
C ALA A 31 8.36 2.46 2.33
N TYR A 32 7.44 2.50 3.30
CA TYR A 32 6.09 3.02 3.10
C TYR A 32 5.91 4.37 3.80
N PHE A 33 5.45 5.36 3.04
CA PHE A 33 5.12 6.69 3.54
C PHE A 33 3.61 6.84 3.60
N GLN A 34 3.10 7.23 4.77
CA GLN A 34 1.68 7.52 4.95
C GLN A 34 1.42 8.97 4.55
N VAL A 35 0.41 9.18 3.72
CA VAL A 35 0.08 10.49 3.17
C VAL A 35 -1.33 10.88 3.58
N GLN A 36 -1.45 12.09 4.10
CA GLN A 36 -2.72 12.80 4.21
C GLN A 36 -2.74 13.90 3.16
N ALA A 37 -3.65 13.79 2.19
CA ALA A 37 -3.77 14.69 1.07
C ALA A 37 -4.82 15.77 1.36
N LYS A 38 -4.47 17.04 1.07
CA LYS A 38 -5.40 18.16 1.16
C LYS A 38 -5.38 18.94 -0.16
N SER A 39 -6.55 19.37 -0.61
CA SER A 39 -6.67 20.17 -1.81
C SER A 39 -7.65 21.32 -1.66
N ARG A 40 -7.45 22.37 -2.45
CA ARG A 40 -8.36 23.50 -2.62
C ARG A 40 -8.51 23.80 -4.10
N SER A 41 -9.69 24.22 -4.54
CA SER A 41 -9.94 24.66 -5.92
C SER A 41 -9.96 26.18 -6.06
N THR A 42 -9.85 26.91 -4.94
CA THR A 42 -9.86 28.37 -4.89
C THR A 42 -8.74 28.88 -3.99
N LEU A 43 -8.31 30.11 -4.26
CA LEU A 43 -7.34 30.83 -3.45
C LEU A 43 -8.06 31.83 -2.53
N GLN A 44 -7.53 32.02 -1.33
CA GLN A 44 -7.92 33.08 -0.41
C GLN A 44 -6.75 34.07 -0.37
N ASP A 45 -7.01 35.33 -0.74
CA ASP A 45 -5.98 36.38 -0.83
C ASP A 45 -4.74 36.00 -1.68
N GLY A 46 -4.95 35.16 -2.69
CA GLY A 46 -3.89 34.65 -3.57
C GLY A 46 -3.11 33.45 -3.03
N GLU A 47 -3.48 32.93 -1.86
CA GLU A 47 -2.83 31.79 -1.19
C GLU A 47 -3.78 30.59 -1.06
N VAL A 48 -3.20 29.39 -0.95
CA VAL A 48 -3.93 28.16 -0.64
C VAL A 48 -4.12 28.11 0.86
N HIS A 49 -5.36 28.24 1.31
CA HIS A 49 -5.71 28.16 2.72
C HIS A 49 -6.39 26.82 3.03
N PHE A 50 -5.86 26.08 3.99
CA PHE A 50 -6.45 24.83 4.44
C PHE A 50 -6.28 24.62 5.94
N VAL A 51 -7.18 23.81 6.49
CA VAL A 51 -7.23 23.49 7.91
C VAL A 51 -7.10 22.00 8.12
N VAL A 52 -6.48 21.62 9.23
CA VAL A 52 -6.34 20.23 9.66
C VAL A 52 -6.75 20.12 11.12
N TRP A 53 -7.57 19.12 11.42
CA TRP A 53 -8.06 18.84 12.76
C TRP A 53 -6.96 18.17 13.60
N PRO A 54 -6.70 18.63 14.85
CA PRO A 54 -5.68 18.03 15.71
C PRO A 54 -5.82 16.51 15.88
N GLU A 55 -7.05 16.01 15.98
CA GLU A 55 -7.37 14.59 16.10
C GLU A 55 -6.98 13.75 14.86
N THR A 56 -6.69 14.39 13.72
CA THR A 56 -6.19 13.71 12.52
C THR A 56 -4.66 13.68 12.44
N LEU A 57 -3.97 14.44 13.29
CA LEU A 57 -2.51 14.55 13.36
C LEU A 57 -1.93 13.79 14.54
N VAL A 58 -2.40 12.56 14.77
CA VAL A 58 -1.99 11.70 15.90
C VAL A 58 -0.53 11.26 15.76
N HIS A 59 -0.06 11.10 14.53
CA HIS A 59 1.25 10.53 14.21
C HIS A 59 2.13 11.54 13.49
N ASP A 60 3.35 11.71 14.00
CA ASP A 60 4.28 12.77 13.62
C ASP A 60 4.91 12.57 12.25
N GLU A 61 5.02 11.31 11.84
CA GLU A 61 5.63 10.84 10.62
C GLU A 61 4.69 10.88 9.40
N VAL A 62 3.38 11.08 9.60
CA VAL A 62 2.43 11.20 8.49
C VAL A 62 2.77 12.45 7.69
N LEU A 63 2.89 12.30 6.37
CA LEU A 63 3.18 13.40 5.46
C LEU A 63 1.88 14.08 5.05
N ILE A 64 1.77 15.37 5.33
CA ILE A 64 0.72 16.22 4.81
C ILE A 64 1.16 16.72 3.44
N VAL A 65 0.37 16.39 2.41
CA VAL A 65 0.58 16.85 1.04
C VAL A 65 -0.59 17.74 0.66
N ALA A 66 -0.36 19.05 0.55
CA ALA A 66 -1.39 20.03 0.24
C ALA A 66 -1.11 20.78 -1.06
N GLY A 67 -2.15 21.03 -1.86
CA GLY A 67 -2.01 21.71 -3.16
C GLY A 67 -3.26 22.44 -3.63
N LEU A 68 -3.08 23.32 -4.61
CA LEU A 68 -4.17 23.90 -5.39
C LEU A 68 -4.56 22.94 -6.52
N VAL A 69 -5.84 22.76 -6.76
CA VAL A 69 -6.39 22.12 -7.97
C VAL A 69 -6.74 23.24 -8.94
N VAL A 70 -6.19 23.14 -10.15
CA VAL A 70 -6.39 24.09 -11.25
C VAL A 70 -6.96 23.35 -12.47
N GLU A 71 -7.38 24.09 -13.48
CA GLU A 71 -7.73 23.49 -14.76
C GLU A 71 -6.53 22.69 -15.31
N GLY A 72 -6.75 21.40 -15.61
CA GLY A 72 -5.70 20.49 -16.08
C GLY A 72 -4.92 19.74 -14.98
N GLY A 73 -5.20 19.94 -13.68
CA GLY A 73 -4.65 19.10 -12.61
C GLY A 73 -4.25 19.84 -11.33
N LEU A 74 -3.08 19.52 -10.80
CA LEU A 74 -2.51 20.17 -9.61
C LEU A 74 -1.71 21.41 -10.00
N GLY A 75 -1.76 22.43 -9.15
CA GLY A 75 -0.96 23.64 -9.26
C GLY A 75 0.54 23.36 -9.12
N PRO A 76 1.39 24.33 -9.49
CA PRO A 76 2.83 24.11 -9.63
C PRO A 76 3.58 23.92 -8.30
N THR A 77 2.97 24.34 -7.18
CA THR A 77 3.60 24.30 -5.86
C THR A 77 2.72 23.51 -4.89
N LEU A 78 3.35 22.57 -4.18
CA LEU A 78 2.75 21.79 -3.12
C LEU A 78 3.42 22.11 -1.78
N LEU A 79 2.68 22.02 -0.70
CA LEU A 79 3.24 21.85 0.63
C LEU A 79 3.40 20.36 0.92
N VAL A 80 4.59 19.92 1.31
CA VAL A 80 4.88 18.54 1.72
C VAL A 80 5.65 18.59 3.03
N ALA A 81 4.98 18.31 4.15
CA ALA A 81 5.57 18.40 5.48
C ALA A 81 5.14 17.22 6.37
N PRO A 82 6.03 16.69 7.23
CA PRO A 82 5.63 15.82 8.32
C PRO A 82 4.62 16.51 9.25
N ALA A 83 3.72 15.75 9.84
CA ALA A 83 2.71 16.26 10.77
C ALA A 83 3.34 17.03 11.95
N ALA A 84 4.50 16.59 12.46
CA ALA A 84 5.21 17.30 13.52
C ALA A 84 5.60 18.73 13.12
N ASP A 85 6.20 18.89 11.94
CA ASP A 85 6.57 20.20 11.41
C ASP A 85 5.36 21.05 11.05
N PHE A 86 4.30 20.42 10.53
CA PHE A 86 3.05 21.10 10.28
C PHE A 86 2.45 21.68 11.56
N ARG A 87 2.31 20.89 12.64
CA ARG A 87 1.77 21.39 13.92
C ARG A 87 2.63 22.49 14.53
N ARG A 88 3.96 22.43 14.33
CA ARG A 88 4.90 23.45 14.82
C ARG A 88 4.78 24.77 14.05
N LEU A 89 4.46 24.72 12.76
CA LEU A 89 4.44 25.87 11.86
C LEU A 89 3.03 26.42 11.59
N ALA A 90 1.99 25.61 11.72
CA ALA A 90 0.61 26.03 11.48
C ALA A 90 0.12 26.97 12.59
N ASP A 91 -0.78 27.88 12.23
CA ASP A 91 -1.45 28.71 13.21
C ASP A 91 -2.51 27.88 13.94
N LEU A 92 -2.45 27.83 15.27
CA LEU A 92 -3.48 27.20 16.07
C LEU A 92 -4.65 28.18 16.26
N THR A 93 -5.77 27.89 15.63
CA THR A 93 -7.00 28.71 15.69
C THR A 93 -8.20 27.85 16.10
N SER A 94 -9.42 28.32 15.86
CA SER A 94 -10.62 27.56 16.17
C SER A 94 -11.69 27.69 15.09
N ASP A 95 -12.35 26.58 14.77
CA ASP A 95 -13.57 26.54 13.96
C ASP A 95 -14.74 26.03 14.82
N GLN A 96 -15.81 26.82 14.91
CA GLN A 96 -16.97 26.53 15.77
C GLN A 96 -16.60 26.15 17.22
N GLY A 97 -15.57 26.80 17.78
CA GLY A 97 -15.08 26.55 19.14
C GLY A 97 -14.20 25.31 19.30
N LYS A 98 -13.90 24.58 18.22
CA LYS A 98 -12.97 23.45 18.21
C LYS A 98 -11.59 23.88 17.69
N PRO A 99 -10.49 23.41 18.29
CA PRO A 99 -9.15 23.76 17.84
C PRO A 99 -8.87 23.23 16.43
N ILE A 100 -8.22 24.04 15.60
CA ILE A 100 -7.77 23.66 14.25
C ILE A 100 -6.36 24.18 13.99
N TYR A 101 -5.59 23.46 13.19
CA TYR A 101 -4.34 23.96 12.62
C TYR A 101 -4.62 24.55 11.25
N SER A 102 -4.30 25.83 11.08
CA SER A 102 -4.44 26.53 9.80
C SER A 102 -3.09 26.77 9.13
N ALA A 103 -3.06 26.59 7.81
CA ALA A 103 -1.89 26.85 6.99
C ALA A 103 -2.28 27.56 5.70
N GLU A 104 -1.43 28.50 5.31
CA GLU A 104 -1.51 29.22 4.05
C GLU A 104 -0.15 29.24 3.33
N PHE A 105 -0.19 29.10 2.01
CA PHE A 105 0.99 29.28 1.17
C PHE A 105 0.63 29.75 -0.23
N GLY A 106 1.48 30.60 -0.82
CA GLY A 106 1.32 31.09 -2.18
C GLY A 106 1.83 30.10 -3.24
N MET A 107 1.22 30.12 -4.43
CA MET A 107 1.70 29.37 -5.61
C MET A 107 3.07 29.82 -6.12
N ARG A 108 3.46 31.06 -5.79
CA ARG A 108 4.79 31.62 -5.99
C ARG A 108 5.34 31.99 -4.60
N PRO A 109 6.07 31.08 -3.94
CA PRO A 109 6.45 31.27 -2.54
C PRO A 109 7.28 32.53 -2.34
N ARG A 110 6.94 33.32 -1.32
CA ARG A 110 7.79 34.40 -0.83
C ARG A 110 8.96 33.82 -0.05
N SER A 111 10.11 34.48 -0.08
CA SER A 111 11.31 33.99 0.63
C SER A 111 11.21 34.09 2.16
N ASP A 112 10.23 34.81 2.68
CA ASP A 112 9.98 35.02 4.11
C ASP A 112 8.94 34.04 4.71
N THR A 113 8.33 33.17 3.89
CA THR A 113 7.36 32.20 4.40
C THR A 113 8.00 31.13 5.27
N ARG A 114 7.39 30.86 6.43
CA ARG A 114 7.80 29.78 7.35
C ARG A 114 7.69 28.38 6.72
N TRP A 115 6.90 28.26 5.65
CA TRP A 115 6.71 27.02 4.91
C TRP A 115 7.80 26.75 3.88
N LEU A 116 8.71 27.70 3.61
CA LEU A 116 9.69 27.61 2.52
C LEU A 116 10.45 26.27 2.44
N PRO A 117 10.93 25.68 3.55
CA PRO A 117 11.62 24.38 3.52
C PRO A 117 10.75 23.19 3.07
N TRP A 118 9.43 23.36 3.12
CA TRP A 118 8.41 22.34 2.86
C TRP A 118 7.61 22.60 1.58
N LEU A 119 7.87 23.72 0.90
CA LEU A 119 7.27 24.00 -0.40
C LEU A 119 8.07 23.30 -1.49
N VAL A 120 7.36 22.62 -2.38
CA VAL A 120 7.93 21.70 -3.37
C VAL A 120 7.29 21.96 -4.71
N PRO A 121 8.08 22.21 -5.76
CA PRO A 121 7.56 22.18 -7.13
C PRO A 121 6.94 20.81 -7.42
N LEU A 122 5.80 20.78 -8.11
CA LEU A 122 5.05 19.55 -8.43
C LEU A 122 5.94 18.50 -9.10
N GLU A 123 6.83 18.93 -9.99
CA GLU A 123 7.77 18.07 -10.73
C GLU A 123 8.85 17.44 -9.84
N ARG A 124 9.06 17.95 -8.62
CA ARG A 124 10.03 17.45 -7.63
C ARG A 124 9.38 16.69 -6.48
N LEU A 125 8.08 16.44 -6.52
CA LEU A 125 7.36 15.75 -5.45
C LEU A 125 8.01 14.40 -5.09
N GLY A 126 8.46 13.63 -6.08
CA GLY A 126 9.13 12.34 -5.86
C GLY A 126 10.37 12.41 -4.96
N GLU A 127 11.11 13.52 -4.98
CA GLU A 127 12.31 13.70 -4.14
C GLU A 127 11.98 13.74 -2.65
N ARG A 128 10.77 14.19 -2.27
CA ARG A 128 10.34 14.21 -0.86
C ARG A 128 10.11 12.83 -0.30
N PHE A 129 9.87 11.86 -1.17
CA PHE A 129 9.82 10.44 -0.81
C PHE A 129 11.19 9.76 -1.01
N GLY A 130 12.26 10.54 -1.24
CA GLY A 130 13.62 10.07 -1.43
C GLY A 130 13.85 9.28 -2.72
N ALA A 131 13.01 9.48 -3.75
CA ALA A 131 13.30 8.96 -5.09
C ALA A 131 14.23 9.95 -5.83
N PRO A 132 15.38 9.51 -6.38
CA PRO A 132 16.25 10.37 -7.16
C PRO A 132 15.59 10.81 -8.47
N LEU A 133 15.75 12.07 -8.87
CA LEU A 133 15.34 12.55 -10.20
C LEU A 133 16.35 12.08 -11.27
N GLY A 134 16.13 10.87 -11.80
CA GLY A 134 16.57 10.43 -13.14
C GLY A 134 18.00 9.88 -13.35
N ARG A 135 18.08 8.64 -13.86
CA ARG A 135 18.82 8.22 -15.08
C ARG A 135 18.08 6.98 -15.65
N LEU A 136 18.10 6.79 -16.98
CA LEU A 136 17.47 5.64 -17.66
C LEU A 136 18.08 4.33 -17.17
N GLU A 137 17.30 3.53 -16.43
CA GLU A 137 17.35 2.07 -16.54
C GLU A 137 16.00 1.64 -17.10
N GLU A 138 16.01 0.56 -17.89
CA GLU A 138 14.94 0.15 -18.80
C GLU A 138 13.56 0.27 -18.14
N ALA A 139 12.63 0.86 -18.88
CA ALA A 139 11.23 0.86 -18.50
C ALA A 139 10.85 -0.56 -18.08
N LEU A 140 10.36 -0.71 -16.85
CA LEU A 140 9.65 -1.93 -16.48
C LEU A 140 8.67 -2.20 -17.63
N PRO A 141 8.74 -3.39 -18.26
CA PRO A 141 7.93 -3.65 -19.43
C PRO A 141 6.48 -3.30 -19.09
N GLU A 142 5.78 -2.61 -19.99
CA GLU A 142 4.34 -2.44 -19.90
C GLU A 142 3.75 -3.83 -19.69
N LEU A 143 3.40 -4.14 -18.43
CA LEU A 143 2.62 -5.31 -18.11
C LEU A 143 1.27 -5.01 -18.73
N ARG A 144 1.02 -5.58 -19.92
CA ARG A 144 -0.32 -5.62 -20.48
C ARG A 144 -1.22 -6.16 -19.38
N PRO A 145 -2.42 -5.59 -19.15
CA PRO A 145 -3.37 -6.18 -18.24
C PRO A 145 -3.70 -7.58 -18.75
N GLU A 146 -3.02 -8.58 -18.19
CA GLU A 146 -3.46 -9.97 -18.27
C GLU A 146 -4.80 -9.96 -17.54
N TRP A 147 -5.85 -10.35 -18.26
CA TRP A 147 -7.16 -10.54 -17.65
C TRP A 147 -6.97 -11.52 -16.49
N ARG A 148 -7.04 -11.02 -15.25
CA ARG A 148 -6.95 -11.85 -14.05
C ARG A 148 -8.08 -12.86 -14.11
N SER A 149 -7.77 -14.13 -13.85
CA SER A 149 -8.81 -15.16 -13.70
C SER A 149 -9.82 -14.70 -12.65
N ASP A 150 -11.12 -14.92 -12.88
CA ASP A 150 -12.19 -14.54 -11.94
C ASP A 150 -11.91 -15.03 -10.51
N VAL A 151 -11.26 -16.20 -10.37
CA VAL A 151 -10.88 -16.80 -9.08
C VAL A 151 -9.78 -16.03 -8.34
N GLY A 152 -8.83 -15.44 -9.06
CA GLY A 152 -7.80 -14.57 -8.48
C GLY A 152 -8.43 -13.34 -7.82
N SER A 153 -9.32 -12.67 -8.56
CA SER A 153 -10.08 -11.52 -8.08
C SER A 153 -10.95 -11.86 -6.86
N LEU A 154 -11.56 -13.05 -6.83
CA LEU A 154 -12.31 -13.52 -5.66
C LEU A 154 -11.42 -13.65 -4.42
N GLY A 155 -10.20 -14.18 -4.56
CA GLY A 155 -9.28 -14.31 -3.43
C GLY A 155 -8.83 -12.96 -2.89
N GLU A 156 -8.44 -12.04 -3.77
CA GLU A 156 -8.12 -10.66 -3.36
C GLU A 156 -9.29 -10.02 -2.61
N ALA A 157 -10.53 -10.20 -3.09
CA ALA A 157 -11.73 -9.70 -2.45
C ALA A 157 -11.98 -10.31 -1.06
N GLU A 158 -11.75 -11.61 -0.89
CA GLU A 158 -11.92 -12.27 0.41
C GLU A 158 -10.86 -11.81 1.42
N VAL A 159 -9.60 -11.69 1.01
CA VAL A 159 -8.54 -11.15 1.88
C VAL A 159 -8.88 -9.73 2.32
N MET A 160 -9.27 -8.86 1.37
CA MET A 160 -9.69 -7.49 1.70
C MET A 160 -10.87 -7.45 2.65
N ARG A 161 -11.91 -8.27 2.42
CA ARG A 161 -13.11 -8.33 3.26
C ARG A 161 -12.75 -8.70 4.70
N ARG A 162 -11.97 -9.78 4.89
CA ARG A 162 -11.54 -10.26 6.22
C ARG A 162 -10.72 -9.20 6.97
N LEU A 163 -9.79 -8.55 6.27
CA LEU A 163 -8.97 -7.49 6.86
C LEU A 163 -9.78 -6.24 7.21
N ALA A 164 -10.76 -5.87 6.36
CA ALA A 164 -11.60 -4.70 6.58
C ALA A 164 -12.51 -4.82 7.81
N GLU A 165 -12.89 -6.04 8.19
CA GLU A 165 -13.65 -6.33 9.42
C GLU A 165 -12.89 -5.97 10.71
N THR A 166 -11.56 -5.84 10.63
CA THR A 166 -10.72 -5.51 11.77
C THR A 166 -10.49 -4.00 11.84
N SER A 167 -10.90 -3.36 12.95
CA SER A 167 -10.82 -1.91 13.11
C SER A 167 -9.39 -1.36 13.23
N SER A 168 -8.42 -2.18 13.68
CA SER A 168 -7.02 -1.78 13.84
C SER A 168 -6.20 -1.80 12.56
N LEU A 169 -6.75 -2.26 11.44
CA LEU A 169 -6.05 -2.33 10.15
C LEU A 169 -6.60 -1.29 9.17
N ASN A 170 -5.81 -0.82 8.22
CA ASN A 170 -6.32 -0.15 7.03
C ASN A 170 -5.70 -0.79 5.79
N VAL A 171 -6.51 -1.06 4.77
CA VAL A 171 -6.11 -1.84 3.60
C VAL A 171 -6.08 -0.92 2.39
N PHE A 172 -5.04 -1.05 1.59
CA PHE A 172 -4.79 -0.21 0.43
C PHE A 172 -4.53 -1.07 -0.80
N ARG A 173 -5.03 -0.62 -1.95
CA ARG A 173 -4.78 -1.25 -3.25
C ARG A 173 -3.79 -0.44 -4.08
N PRO A 174 -2.89 -1.07 -4.84
CA PRO A 174 -1.96 -0.39 -5.72
C PRO A 174 -2.69 0.40 -6.81
N PHE A 175 -2.19 1.59 -7.12
CA PHE A 175 -2.64 2.45 -8.20
C PHE A 175 -1.45 3.14 -8.91
N PRO A 176 -1.22 2.87 -10.21
CA PRO A 176 -1.82 1.80 -11.02
C PRO A 176 -1.39 0.40 -10.54
N ASP A 177 -2.07 -0.65 -10.96
CA ASP A 177 -1.82 -2.03 -10.53
C ASP A 177 -0.54 -2.63 -11.16
N LEU A 178 0.62 -2.21 -10.64
CA LEU A 178 1.96 -2.51 -11.19
C LEU A 178 2.95 -3.07 -10.15
N GLU A 179 2.51 -3.32 -8.92
CA GLU A 179 3.36 -3.81 -7.84
C GLU A 179 3.12 -5.31 -7.57
N THR A 180 4.14 -5.97 -7.04
CA THR A 180 4.13 -7.34 -6.51
C THR A 180 3.05 -7.52 -5.44
N ALA A 181 3.04 -6.69 -4.41
CA ALA A 181 2.01 -6.63 -3.39
C ALA A 181 0.69 -6.13 -4.02
N GLU A 182 -0.27 -7.04 -4.09
CA GLU A 182 -1.63 -6.74 -4.54
C GLU A 182 -2.41 -5.94 -3.49
N LEU A 183 -1.98 -6.00 -2.21
CA LEU A 183 -2.52 -5.23 -1.10
C LEU A 183 -1.38 -4.71 -0.21
N ALA A 184 -1.53 -3.51 0.33
CA ALA A 184 -0.75 -3.03 1.47
C ALA A 184 -1.65 -2.88 2.68
N VAL A 185 -1.18 -3.29 3.86
CA VAL A 185 -1.94 -3.25 5.11
C VAL A 185 -1.18 -2.41 6.13
N LEU A 186 -1.81 -1.33 6.58
CA LEU A 186 -1.34 -0.47 7.66
C LEU A 186 -1.94 -0.94 8.99
N HIS A 187 -1.11 -1.18 10.00
CA HIS A 187 -1.60 -1.29 11.37
C HIS A 187 -1.74 0.10 11.97
N LEU A 188 -2.97 0.50 12.30
CA LEU A 188 -3.30 1.88 12.67
C LEU A 188 -2.59 2.35 13.95
N ASP A 189 -2.35 1.45 14.90
CA ASP A 189 -1.69 1.79 16.17
C ASP A 189 -0.16 1.88 16.01
N SER A 190 0.45 0.85 15.41
CA SER A 190 1.92 0.79 15.28
C SER A 190 2.48 1.57 14.09
N ARG A 191 1.62 1.96 13.14
CA ARG A 191 1.96 2.65 11.88
C ARG A 191 2.88 1.87 10.95
N ARG A 192 3.08 0.59 11.22
CA ARG A 192 3.83 -0.31 10.36
C ARG A 192 2.95 -0.77 9.20
N VAL A 193 3.59 -1.03 8.06
CA VAL A 193 2.93 -1.49 6.85
C VAL A 193 3.53 -2.84 6.44
N VAL A 194 2.68 -3.75 6.00
CA VAL A 194 3.07 -4.99 5.33
C VAL A 194 2.43 -5.08 3.96
N GLY A 195 3.16 -5.63 2.99
CA GLY A 195 2.65 -5.97 1.67
C GLY A 195 2.13 -7.40 1.64
N LEU A 196 1.00 -7.64 0.97
CA LEU A 196 0.44 -8.96 0.74
C LEU A 196 0.34 -9.24 -0.76
N GLN A 197 0.96 -10.32 -1.20
CA GLN A 197 0.65 -10.93 -2.50
C GLN A 197 -0.42 -11.99 -2.27
N VAL A 198 -1.56 -11.89 -2.97
CA VAL A 198 -2.59 -12.93 -2.91
C VAL A 198 -2.38 -13.92 -4.06
N LYS A 199 -2.57 -15.21 -3.77
CA LYS A 199 -2.65 -16.26 -4.77
C LYS A 199 -3.85 -17.13 -4.48
N THR A 200 -4.68 -17.34 -5.49
CA THR A 200 -5.83 -18.23 -5.37
C THR A 200 -5.63 -19.41 -6.29
N VAL A 201 -5.76 -20.61 -5.74
CA VAL A 201 -5.73 -21.86 -6.51
C VAL A 201 -7.10 -22.51 -6.49
N VAL A 202 -7.47 -23.13 -7.61
CA VAL A 202 -8.69 -23.94 -7.69
C VAL A 202 -8.36 -25.36 -7.26
N VAL A 203 -9.18 -25.92 -6.38
CA VAL A 203 -9.08 -27.29 -5.90
C VAL A 203 -10.38 -28.01 -6.20
N ASP A 204 -10.28 -29.23 -6.72
CA ASP A 204 -11.43 -30.13 -6.89
C ASP A 204 -11.40 -31.27 -5.83
N GLU A 205 -12.55 -31.87 -5.58
CA GLU A 205 -12.73 -32.93 -4.56
C GLU A 205 -11.97 -34.24 -4.87
N THR A 206 -11.62 -34.48 -6.13
CA THR A 206 -10.83 -35.64 -6.57
C THR A 206 -9.32 -35.44 -6.41
N ARG A 207 -8.87 -34.18 -6.27
CA ARG A 207 -7.45 -33.83 -6.09
C ARG A 207 -7.28 -32.68 -5.10
N PHE A 208 -7.12 -33.03 -3.81
CA PHE A 208 -6.72 -32.13 -2.71
C PHE A 208 -5.26 -31.64 -2.79
N ARG A 209 -4.77 -31.36 -4.00
CA ARG A 209 -3.45 -30.80 -4.27
C ARG A 209 -3.58 -29.74 -5.35
N ALA A 210 -3.06 -28.56 -5.07
CA ALA A 210 -2.91 -27.49 -6.04
C ALA A 210 -1.45 -27.04 -6.16
N THR A 211 -1.04 -26.70 -7.38
CA THR A 211 0.26 -26.08 -7.63
C THR A 211 0.08 -24.56 -7.61
N VAL A 212 0.83 -23.90 -6.73
CA VAL A 212 0.88 -22.45 -6.64
C VAL A 212 2.06 -21.97 -7.49
N ASN A 213 1.82 -20.97 -8.34
CA ASN A 213 2.85 -20.41 -9.21
C ASN A 213 3.07 -18.93 -8.88
N VAL A 214 4.34 -18.53 -8.78
CA VAL A 214 4.79 -17.16 -8.60
C VAL A 214 5.75 -16.82 -9.72
N ARG A 215 5.49 -15.77 -10.49
CA ARG A 215 6.35 -15.39 -11.61
C ARG A 215 7.73 -14.97 -11.09
N ALA A 216 8.78 -15.68 -11.50
CA ALA A 216 10.14 -15.48 -10.98
C ALA A 216 10.70 -14.08 -11.33
N SER A 217 10.35 -13.56 -12.52
CA SER A 217 10.85 -12.25 -12.98
C SER A 217 10.39 -11.07 -12.11
N SER A 218 9.19 -11.16 -11.54
CA SER A 218 8.60 -10.13 -10.67
C SER A 218 8.76 -10.43 -9.19
N PHE A 219 9.35 -11.58 -8.82
CA PHE A 219 9.53 -11.92 -7.42
C PHE A 219 10.63 -11.05 -6.78
N ARG A 220 10.25 -10.30 -5.75
CA ARG A 220 11.13 -9.45 -4.94
C ARG A 220 10.82 -9.71 -3.46
N PRO A 221 11.56 -10.61 -2.78
CA PRO A 221 11.30 -10.89 -1.38
C PRO A 221 11.68 -9.71 -0.49
N ALA A 222 10.90 -9.45 0.54
CA ALA A 222 11.11 -8.37 1.50
C ALA A 222 10.65 -8.79 2.91
N PRO A 223 11.28 -8.28 3.97
CA PRO A 223 10.95 -8.64 5.35
C PRO A 223 9.52 -8.25 5.77
N THR A 224 8.89 -7.33 5.05
CA THR A 224 7.52 -6.85 5.28
C THR A 224 6.53 -7.35 4.24
N THR A 225 6.91 -8.31 3.39
CA THR A 225 6.04 -8.85 2.34
C THR A 225 5.72 -10.31 2.61
N TYR A 226 4.43 -10.66 2.51
CA TYR A 226 3.90 -12.00 2.76
C TYR A 226 3.04 -12.48 1.59
N PHE A 227 3.02 -13.79 1.36
CA PHE A 227 2.07 -14.43 0.45
C PHE A 227 0.88 -14.94 1.25
N VAL A 228 -0.32 -14.67 0.74
CA VAL A 228 -1.59 -15.23 1.21
C VAL A 228 -2.10 -16.16 0.13
N VAL A 229 -2.04 -17.47 0.37
CA VAL A 229 -2.51 -18.48 -0.60
C VAL A 229 -3.86 -19.03 -0.14
N LEU A 230 -4.88 -18.80 -0.95
CA LEU A 230 -6.25 -19.28 -0.74
C LEU A 230 -6.56 -20.43 -1.68
N ALA A 231 -7.34 -21.40 -1.21
CA ALA A 231 -7.92 -22.44 -2.05
C ALA A 231 -9.41 -22.17 -2.27
N TRP A 232 -9.81 -22.10 -3.53
CA TRP A 232 -11.19 -22.06 -3.96
C TRP A 232 -11.68 -23.48 -4.26
N LEU A 233 -12.70 -23.92 -3.51
CA LEU A 233 -13.40 -25.18 -3.72
C LEU A 233 -14.51 -24.94 -4.74
N HIS A 234 -14.57 -25.76 -5.80
CA HIS A 234 -15.61 -25.62 -6.82
C HIS A 234 -16.98 -26.09 -6.31
N ASP A 235 -17.00 -27.17 -5.53
CA ASP A 235 -18.19 -27.78 -4.93
C ASP A 235 -17.84 -28.22 -3.49
N PRO A 236 -18.51 -27.71 -2.44
CA PRO A 236 -19.35 -26.51 -2.48
C PRO A 236 -18.54 -25.27 -2.86
N SER A 237 -19.12 -24.35 -3.63
CA SER A 237 -18.45 -23.12 -4.04
C SER A 237 -18.08 -22.23 -2.85
N GLY A 238 -16.78 -22.06 -2.59
CA GLY A 238 -16.30 -21.22 -1.51
C GLY A 238 -14.81 -21.40 -1.22
N PHE A 239 -14.30 -20.63 -0.26
CA PHE A 239 -12.92 -20.78 0.19
C PHE A 239 -12.79 -21.93 1.19
N HIS A 240 -11.71 -22.70 1.05
CA HIS A 240 -11.31 -23.66 2.08
C HIS A 240 -11.06 -22.94 3.42
N GLN A 241 -11.26 -23.67 4.53
CA GLN A 241 -11.12 -23.10 5.88
C GLN A 241 -9.67 -22.79 6.26
N ASP A 242 -8.70 -23.38 5.56
CA ASP A 242 -7.28 -23.08 5.73
C ASP A 242 -6.75 -22.22 4.58
N PHE A 243 -5.74 -21.43 4.90
CA PHE A 243 -4.91 -20.69 3.95
C PHE A 243 -3.42 -20.85 4.32
N LEU A 244 -2.52 -20.51 3.39
CA LEU A 244 -1.09 -20.39 3.69
C LEU A 244 -0.71 -18.92 3.86
N PHE A 245 0.03 -18.63 4.92
CA PHE A 245 0.64 -17.32 5.18
C PHE A 245 2.17 -17.48 5.21
N ILE A 246 2.82 -17.05 4.14
CA ILE A 246 4.23 -17.34 3.90
C ILE A 246 5.03 -16.03 3.89
N PRO A 247 5.99 -15.83 4.79
CA PRO A 247 6.95 -14.74 4.66
C PRO A 247 7.69 -14.83 3.32
N SER A 248 7.73 -13.76 2.54
CA SER A 248 8.29 -13.81 1.19
C SER A 248 9.77 -14.24 1.17
N LEU A 249 10.52 -13.95 2.24
CA LEU A 249 11.91 -14.38 2.41
C LEU A 249 12.06 -15.92 2.51
N GLU A 250 11.04 -16.63 2.96
CA GLU A 250 11.08 -18.09 3.13
C GLU A 250 10.56 -18.86 1.90
N LEU A 251 10.02 -18.17 0.88
CA LEU A 251 9.41 -18.82 -0.29
C LEU A 251 10.39 -19.75 -1.02
N LEU A 252 11.65 -19.32 -1.15
CA LEU A 252 12.69 -20.07 -1.86
C LEU A 252 13.19 -21.31 -1.10
N GLU A 253 12.79 -21.49 0.18
CA GLU A 253 13.15 -22.69 0.93
C GLU A 253 12.46 -23.96 0.39
N PHE A 254 11.33 -23.80 -0.30
CA PHE A 254 10.50 -24.91 -0.76
C PHE A 254 9.96 -24.75 -2.18
N ALA A 255 9.88 -23.53 -2.73
CA ALA A 255 9.50 -23.31 -4.12
C ALA A 255 10.61 -23.75 -5.07
N ARG A 256 10.23 -24.32 -6.22
CA ARG A 256 11.14 -24.79 -7.27
C ARG A 256 10.93 -24.00 -8.54
N ASP A 257 12.00 -23.70 -9.25
CA ASP A 257 11.89 -23.17 -10.61
C ASP A 257 11.26 -24.23 -11.52
N ASP A 258 10.14 -23.89 -12.16
CA ASP A 258 9.42 -24.77 -13.08
C ASP A 258 10.05 -24.84 -14.47
N SER A 259 11.16 -24.13 -14.71
CA SER A 259 11.84 -23.95 -16.00
C SER A 259 11.04 -23.15 -17.04
N TYR A 260 9.85 -22.65 -16.68
CA TYR A 260 8.99 -21.80 -17.49
C TYR A 260 8.90 -20.37 -16.94
N GLY A 261 9.81 -20.00 -16.03
CA GLY A 261 9.87 -18.66 -15.45
C GLY A 261 8.98 -18.47 -14.22
N HIS A 262 8.53 -19.55 -13.58
CA HIS A 262 7.81 -19.50 -12.31
C HIS A 262 8.55 -20.25 -11.21
N LEU A 263 8.38 -19.74 -9.99
CA LEU A 263 8.62 -20.46 -8.75
C LEU A 263 7.33 -21.15 -8.36
N SER A 264 7.38 -22.46 -8.23
CA SER A 264 6.20 -23.30 -8.01
C SER A 264 6.37 -24.19 -6.79
N PHE A 265 5.26 -24.38 -6.07
CA PHE A 265 5.19 -25.35 -4.98
C PHE A 265 3.81 -25.98 -4.91
N ASP A 266 3.75 -27.18 -4.35
CA ASP A 266 2.51 -27.92 -4.21
C ASP A 266 1.93 -27.77 -2.82
N TRP A 267 0.70 -27.30 -2.75
CA TRP A 267 -0.08 -27.26 -1.52
C TRP A 267 -1.06 -28.43 -1.50
N HIS A 268 -0.88 -29.32 -0.52
CA HIS A 268 -1.79 -30.40 -0.21
C HIS A 268 -2.77 -29.92 0.86
N LEU A 269 -4.08 -29.97 0.59
CA LEU A 269 -5.07 -29.46 1.54
C LEU A 269 -5.35 -30.43 2.68
N SER A 270 -5.17 -31.75 2.45
CA SER A 270 -5.32 -32.77 3.49
C SER A 270 -4.19 -32.69 4.53
N SER A 271 -4.54 -32.81 5.81
CA SER A 271 -3.62 -32.87 6.95
C SER A 271 -3.04 -34.27 7.19
N GLU A 272 -3.45 -35.28 6.42
CA GLU A 272 -3.00 -36.67 6.61
C GLU A 272 -1.56 -36.91 6.16
N THR A 273 -1.03 -36.06 5.28
CA THR A 273 0.37 -36.12 4.82
C THR A 273 1.12 -34.92 5.34
N PRO A 274 2.02 -35.09 6.34
CA PRO A 274 2.85 -34.00 6.83
C PRO A 274 3.61 -33.32 5.70
N SER A 275 3.48 -32.00 5.62
CA SER A 275 4.13 -31.17 4.61
C SER A 275 5.04 -30.13 5.27
N ALA A 276 6.15 -29.80 4.60
CA ALA A 276 6.99 -28.68 5.00
C ALA A 276 6.21 -27.33 5.02
N LEU A 277 5.07 -27.27 4.32
CA LEU A 277 4.19 -26.09 4.30
C LEU A 277 3.28 -25.98 5.52
N ASP A 278 3.14 -27.02 6.35
CA ASP A 278 2.21 -27.01 7.48
C ASP A 278 2.57 -25.93 8.52
N LYS A 279 3.84 -25.49 8.60
CA LYS A 279 4.24 -24.34 9.44
C LYS A 279 3.59 -23.02 9.02
N TYR A 280 3.17 -22.88 7.77
CA TYR A 280 2.52 -21.69 7.22
C TYR A 280 1.00 -21.81 7.15
N ARG A 281 0.43 -22.96 7.50
CA ARG A 281 -0.99 -23.23 7.41
C ARG A 281 -1.73 -22.62 8.59
N HIS A 282 -2.78 -21.87 8.30
CA HIS A 282 -3.63 -21.26 9.32
C HIS A 282 -5.10 -21.30 8.92
N SER A 283 -6.00 -21.22 9.91
CA SER A 283 -7.43 -21.01 9.67
C SER A 283 -7.67 -19.65 9.03
N LEU A 284 -8.47 -19.61 7.98
CA LEU A 284 -8.89 -18.39 7.28
C LEU A 284 -9.63 -17.41 8.22
N GLY A 285 -10.28 -17.94 9.26
CA GLY A 285 -10.85 -17.12 10.34
C GLY A 285 -9.80 -16.30 11.10
N ASP A 286 -8.54 -16.75 11.14
CA ASP A 286 -7.44 -16.09 11.85
C ASP A 286 -6.64 -15.13 10.96
N LEU A 287 -7.04 -14.91 9.70
CA LEU A 287 -6.26 -14.15 8.72
C LEU A 287 -5.81 -12.79 9.26
N SER A 288 -6.75 -11.99 9.80
CA SER A 288 -6.43 -10.65 10.32
C SER A 288 -5.49 -10.71 11.52
N GLN A 289 -5.66 -11.71 12.39
CA GLN A 289 -4.78 -11.90 13.54
C GLN A 289 -3.36 -12.27 13.10
N ARG A 290 -3.21 -13.10 12.06
CA ARG A 290 -1.91 -13.45 11.50
C ARG A 290 -1.19 -12.23 10.95
N VAL A 291 -1.89 -11.40 10.20
CA VAL A 291 -1.35 -10.12 9.70
C VAL A 291 -0.96 -9.18 10.85
N ILE A 292 -1.78 -9.07 11.90
CA ILE A 292 -1.43 -8.26 13.09
C ILE A 292 -0.13 -8.75 13.75
N THR A 293 0.03 -10.06 13.89
CA THR A 293 1.25 -10.64 14.51
C THR A 293 2.48 -10.61 13.62
N SER A 294 2.33 -10.27 12.33
CA SER A 294 3.41 -10.24 11.35
C SER A 294 4.01 -8.85 11.15
N PHE A 295 3.43 -7.81 11.75
CA PHE A 295 4.09 -6.51 11.80
C PHE A 295 5.36 -6.63 12.65
N PRO A 296 6.51 -6.14 12.16
CA PRO A 296 7.78 -6.21 12.88
C PRO A 296 7.74 -5.38 14.18
#